data_AF-A0A379GE76-F1
#
_entry.id   AF-A0A379GE76-F1
#
_cell.length_a   1.000
_cell.length_b   1.000
_cell.length_c   1.000
_cell.angle_alpha   90.00
_cell.angle_beta   90.00
_cell.angle_gamma   90.00
#
_symmetry.space_group_name_H-M   'P 1'
#
loop_
_entity.id
_entity.type
_entity.pdbx_description
1 polymer ?
#
loop_
_entity_poly.entity_id
_entity_poly.type
_entity_poly.pdbx_seq_one_letter_code
_entity_poly.pdbx_strand_id
1 'polypeptide(L)' 'MTHLRYFSIRLFSQPENDHEPLENELLDIIKDKYHQPYMCCLKISKFIKDKYNCTLDDNEILYLIIHIAKIAEDNKKMNK' A
#
# COMPACT_ATOMS: atom_id res chain seq x y z
N MET A 1 8.73 -18.75 0.56
CA MET A 1 8.68 -17.95 -0.70
C MET A 1 7.56 -18.36 -1.65
N THR A 2 7.06 -19.60 -1.59
CA THR A 2 6.01 -20.12 -2.49
C THR A 2 4.64 -19.44 -2.27
N HIS A 3 4.24 -19.16 -1.03
CA HIS A 3 2.94 -18.55 -0.72
C HIS A 3 2.78 -17.14 -1.28
N LEU A 4 3.83 -16.31 -1.27
CA LEU A 4 3.77 -14.96 -1.84
C LEU A 4 3.65 -15.02 -3.36
N ARG A 5 4.37 -15.95 -4.01
CA ARG A 5 4.27 -16.17 -5.46
C ARG A 5 2.87 -16.66 -5.86
N TYR A 6 2.30 -17.62 -5.12
CA TYR A 6 0.93 -18.09 -5.37
C TYR A 6 -0.13 -17.04 -5.05
N PHE A 7 0.11 -16.19 -4.04
CA PHE A 7 -0.76 -15.05 -3.73
C PHE A 7 -0.76 -14.02 -4.87
N SER A 8 0.41 -13.66 -5.40
CA SER A 8 0.53 -12.76 -6.55
C SER A 8 -0.08 -13.37 -7.81
N ILE A 9 0.20 -14.64 -8.12
CA ILE A 9 -0.41 -15.31 -9.29
C ILE A 9 -1.94 -15.36 -9.16
N ARG A 10 -2.49 -15.66 -7.98
CA ARG A 10 -3.95 -15.62 -7.76
C ARG A 10 -4.52 -14.21 -7.89
N LEU A 11 -3.79 -13.20 -7.44
CA LEU A 11 -4.20 -11.80 -7.51
C LEU A 11 -4.23 -11.29 -8.95
N PHE A 12 -3.29 -11.73 -9.80
CA PHE A 12 -3.13 -11.23 -11.18
C PHE A 12 -3.69 -12.16 -12.26
N SER A 13 -4.15 -13.37 -11.94
CA SER A 13 -4.63 -14.37 -12.93
C SER A 13 -6.13 -14.68 -12.85
N GLN A 14 -6.96 -13.79 -12.32
CA GLN A 14 -8.41 -13.94 -12.53
C GLN A 14 -8.76 -13.64 -14.00
N PRO A 15 -9.54 -14.53 -14.67
CA PRO A 15 -9.90 -14.35 -16.06
C PRO A 15 -10.99 -13.29 -16.18
N GLU A 16 -10.59 -12.14 -16.75
CA GLU A 16 -11.40 -11.14 -17.45
C GLU A 16 -12.91 -11.15 -17.16
N ASN A 17 -13.31 -10.46 -16.10
CA ASN A 17 -14.48 -9.58 -16.10
C ASN A 17 -14.34 -8.57 -14.96
N ASP A 18 -14.51 -7.29 -15.30
CA ASP A 18 -14.65 -6.14 -14.41
C ASP A 18 -13.40 -5.67 -13.66
N HIS A 19 -12.71 -4.71 -14.27
CA HIS A 19 -11.89 -3.74 -13.56
C HIS A 19 -12.80 -2.82 -12.71
N GLU A 20 -13.20 -3.27 -11.51
CA GLU A 20 -13.79 -2.56 -10.34
C GLU A 20 -14.31 -3.67 -9.39
N PRO A 21 -14.28 -3.64 -8.03
CA PRO A 21 -13.94 -2.63 -7.02
C PRO A 21 -12.95 -3.16 -5.92
N LEU A 22 -12.15 -4.18 -6.22
CA LEU A 22 -11.35 -4.93 -5.23
C LEU A 22 -10.19 -4.13 -4.61
N GLU A 23 -9.66 -3.14 -5.34
CA GLU A 23 -8.56 -2.27 -4.87
C GLU A 23 -9.00 -1.36 -3.70
N ASN A 24 -10.24 -0.89 -3.69
CA ASN A 24 -10.76 -0.05 -2.63
C ASN A 24 -10.91 -0.83 -1.31
N GLU A 25 -11.45 -2.04 -1.35
CA GLU A 25 -11.56 -2.89 -0.16
C GLU A 25 -10.19 -3.23 0.44
N LEU A 26 -9.21 -3.55 -0.41
CA LEU A 26 -7.86 -3.85 0.05
C LEU A 26 -7.20 -2.62 0.70
N LEU A 27 -7.34 -1.45 0.08
CA LEU A 27 -6.81 -0.23 0.62
C LEU A 27 -7.43 0.10 1.99
N ASP A 28 -8.74 -0.05 2.14
CA ASP A 28 -9.41 0.21 3.42
C ASP A 28 -8.97 -0.76 4.53
N ILE A 29 -8.82 -2.05 4.21
CA ILE A 29 -8.25 -3.04 5.14
C ILE A 29 -6.82 -2.64 5.56
N ILE A 30 -6.02 -2.16 4.62
CA ILE A 30 -4.62 -1.77 4.86
C ILE A 30 -4.54 -0.47 5.66
N LYS A 31 -5.39 0.53 5.40
CA LYS A 31 -5.48 1.77 6.17
C LYS A 31 -5.78 1.48 7.64
N ASP A 32 -6.72 0.56 7.90
CA ASP A 32 -7.08 0.15 9.26
C ASP A 32 -5.96 -0.63 9.95
N LYS A 33 -5.40 -1.62 9.26
CA LYS A 33 -4.34 -2.48 9.83
C LYS A 33 -3.02 -1.72 10.06
N TYR A 34 -2.67 -0.80 9.17
CA TYR A 34 -1.41 -0.06 9.16
C TYR A 34 -1.64 1.44 9.35
N HIS A 35 -2.42 1.80 10.37
CA HIS A 35 -2.80 3.19 10.64
C HIS A 35 -1.61 4.16 10.69
N GLN A 36 -0.53 3.82 11.40
CA GLN A 36 0.65 4.70 11.50
C GLN A 36 1.38 4.88 10.15
N PRO A 37 1.73 3.80 9.41
CA PRO A 37 2.22 3.92 8.04
C PRO A 37 1.30 4.72 7.11
N TYR A 38 -0.01 4.55 7.21
CA TYR A 38 -0.98 5.31 6.42
C TYR A 38 -0.96 6.81 6.74
N MET A 39 -0.95 7.18 8.01
CA MET A 39 -0.84 8.59 8.42
C MET A 39 0.48 9.23 7.94
N CYS A 40 1.57 8.44 7.88
CA CYS A 40 2.82 8.89 7.27
C CYS A 40 2.67 9.09 5.76
N CYS A 41 2.06 8.12 5.07
CA CYS A 41 1.76 8.19 3.64
C CYS A 41 0.97 9.44 3.27
N LEU A 42 -0.06 9.80 4.05
CA LEU A 42 -0.85 11.02 3.81
C LEU A 42 -0.02 12.31 3.90
N LYS A 43 0.95 12.38 4.82
CA LYS A 43 1.86 13.53 4.92
C LYS A 43 2.77 13.63 3.69
N ILE A 44 3.27 12.49 3.20
CA ILE A 44 4.10 12.43 1.99
C ILE A 44 3.27 12.82 0.77
N SER A 45 2.06 12.29 0.61
CA SER A 45 1.15 12.63 -0.47
C SER A 45 0.85 14.12 -0.50
N LYS A 46 0.53 14.71 0.66
CA LYS A 46 0.33 16.17 0.78
C LYS A 46 1.57 16.95 0.36
N PHE A 47 2.76 16.57 0.83
CA PHE A 47 4.00 17.24 0.45
C PHE A 47 4.26 17.16 -1.07
N ILE A 48 4.02 16.01 -1.69
CA ILE A 48 4.19 15.82 -3.13
C ILE A 48 3.23 16.72 -3.91
N LYS A 49 1.97 16.79 -3.46
CA LYS A 49 0.97 17.68 -4.05
C LYS A 49 1.36 19.14 -3.92
N ASP A 50 1.74 19.58 -2.73
CA ASP A 50 2.06 20.98 -2.47
C ASP A 50 3.32 21.43 -3.24
N LYS A 51 4.32 20.55 -3.39
CA LYS A 51 5.60 20.90 -4.00
C LYS A 51 5.66 20.68 -5.51
N TYR A 52 4.98 19.65 -6.01
CA TYR A 52 5.09 19.20 -7.40
C TYR A 52 3.76 19.21 -8.16
N ASN A 53 2.65 19.62 -7.50
CA ASN A 53 1.30 19.60 -8.05
C ASN A 53 0.87 18.23 -8.61
N CYS A 54 1.44 17.16 -8.04
CA CYS A 54 1.16 15.78 -8.39
C CYS A 54 0.26 15.16 -7.32
N THR A 55 -0.80 14.46 -7.73
CA THR A 55 -1.70 13.76 -6.81
C THR A 55 -1.46 12.28 -6.94
N LEU A 56 -1.27 11.60 -5.80
CA LEU A 56 -1.12 10.16 -5.78
C LEU A 56 -2.48 9.48 -5.82
N ASP A 57 -2.62 8.45 -6.66
CA ASP A 57 -3.83 7.62 -6.70
C ASP A 57 -3.85 6.55 -5.59
N ASP A 58 -4.98 5.86 -5.46
CA ASP A 58 -5.19 4.86 -4.40
C ASP A 58 -4.21 3.68 -4.47
N ASN A 59 -3.74 3.33 -5.67
CA ASN A 59 -2.74 2.29 -5.86
C ASN A 59 -1.36 2.78 -5.38
N GLU A 60 -0.96 3.98 -5.75
CA GLU A 60 0.28 4.60 -5.28
C GLU A 60 0.29 4.76 -3.75
N ILE A 61 -0.84 5.16 -3.17
CA ILE A 61 -1.03 5.22 -1.72
C ILE A 61 -0.87 3.83 -1.09
N LEU A 62 -1.55 2.81 -1.62
CA LEU A 62 -1.46 1.44 -1.12
C LEU A 62 -0.02 0.92 -1.12
N TYR A 63 0.69 1.09 -2.24
CA TYR A 63 2.10 0.72 -2.35
C TYR A 63 2.96 1.42 -1.30
N LEU A 64 2.80 2.73 -1.17
CA LEU A 64 3.61 3.52 -0.23
C LEU A 64 3.34 3.12 1.24
N ILE A 65 2.10 2.81 1.60
CA ILE A 65 1.76 2.28 2.95
C ILE A 65 2.54 0.99 3.24
N ILE A 66 2.53 0.05 2.31
CA ILE A 66 3.21 -1.26 2.46
C ILE A 66 4.72 -1.05 2.63
N HIS A 67 5.33 -0.17 1.83
CA HIS A 67 6.75 0.14 1.92
C HIS A 67 7.11 0.79 3.26
N ILE A 68 6.33 1.77 3.73
CA ILE A 68 6.55 2.42 5.03
C ILE A 68 6.42 1.40 6.16
N ALA A 69 5.39 0.56 6.13
CA ALA A 69 5.16 -0.48 7.14
C ALA A 69 6.35 -1.45 7.21
N LYS A 70 6.87 -1.87 6.06
CA LYS A 70 8.02 -2.77 5.97
C LYS A 70 9.28 -2.17 6.59
N ILE A 71 9.59 -0.91 6.23
CA ILE A 71 10.75 -0.18 6.77
C ILE A 71 10.61 0.01 8.29
N ALA A 72 9.42 0.36 8.78
CA ALA A 72 9.18 0.55 10.20
C ALA A 72 9.38 -0.76 11.00
N GLU A 73 8.93 -1.90 10.46
CA GLU A 73 9.12 -3.21 11.08
C GLU A 73 10.60 -3.61 11.13
N ASP A 74 11.32 -3.39 10.03
CA ASP A 74 12.75 -3.72 9.94
C ASP A 74 13.58 -2.85 10.92
N ASN A 75 13.27 -1.55 11.04
CA ASN A 75 13.90 -0.68 12.04
C ASN A 75 13.59 -1.13 13.48
N LYS A 76 12.38 -1.62 13.76
CA LYS A 76 12.01 -2.11 15.09
C LYS A 76 12.80 -3.37 15.48
N LYS A 77 13.16 -4.22 14.51
CA LYS A 77 14.00 -5.41 14.73
C LYS A 77 15.46 -5.07 14.99
N MET A 78 15.99 -4.00 14.39
CA MET A 78 17.38 -3.56 14.58
C MET A 78 17.64 -2.87 15.93
N ASN A 79 16.60 -2.33 16.58
CA ASN A 79 16.69 -1.64 17.86
C ASN A 79 16.28 -2.53 19.07
N LYS A 80 16.24 -3.85 18.87
CA LYS A 80 15.93 -4.84 19.91
C LYS A 80 17.12 -5.75 20.11
#